data_AF-A0A420CFC2-F1
#
_entry.id   AF-A0A420CFC2-F1
#
_cell.length_a   1.000
_cell.length_b   1.000
_cell.length_c   1.000
_cell.angle_alpha   90.00
_cell.angle_beta   90.00
_cell.angle_gamma   90.00
#
_symmetry.space_group_name_H-M   'P 1'
#
loop_
_entity.id
_entity.type
_entity.pdbx_description
1 polymer ?
#
loop_
_entity_poly.entity_id
_entity_poly.type
_entity_poly.pdbx_seq_one_letter_code
_entity_poly.pdbx_strand_id
1 'polypeptide(L)'
;MAKGTSSISDFPVAPRRSRGNVPNPMSQPAIDNEAENAVASHQPDEVAVEEAPAQVPAVQVPPRSSLILPSPETRRERATNKSLEREASRIRLQELKQNKARESKHFVNCPLDYDTKKRLERAASENDLKMTVIVKAAIDQFLKDNGY
;
A
#
# COMPACT_ATOMS: atom_id res chain seq x y z
N MET A 1 6.37 20.26 47.94
CA MET A 1 6.47 20.35 46.46
C MET A 1 5.48 19.38 45.86
N ALA A 2 4.52 19.86 45.06
CA ALA A 2 3.37 19.07 44.61
C ALA A 2 3.68 18.22 43.37
N LYS A 3 3.11 17.01 43.31
CA LYS A 3 3.13 16.16 42.11
C LYS A 3 1.99 16.59 41.20
N GLY A 4 2.30 17.28 40.11
CA GLY A 4 1.30 17.65 39.10
C GLY A 4 0.79 16.42 38.35
N THR A 5 -0.50 16.15 38.42
CA THR A 5 -1.17 15.14 37.60
C THR A 5 -1.69 15.82 36.34
N SER A 6 -0.88 15.84 35.27
CA SER A 6 -1.33 16.35 33.98
C SER A 6 -2.44 15.45 33.41
N SER A 7 -3.59 16.06 33.14
CA SER A 7 -4.75 15.37 32.60
C SER A 7 -4.71 15.38 31.08
N ILE A 8 -5.38 14.43 30.42
CA ILE A 8 -5.48 14.39 28.95
C ILE A 8 -6.16 15.64 28.36
N SER A 9 -6.86 16.41 29.20
CA SER A 9 -7.48 17.71 28.89
C SER A 9 -6.51 18.90 28.80
N ASP A 10 -5.27 18.77 29.28
CA ASP A 10 -4.27 19.86 29.22
C ASP A 10 -3.68 20.06 27.80
N PHE A 11 -3.98 19.15 26.87
CA PHE A 11 -3.49 19.21 25.49
C PHE A 11 -4.58 19.74 24.54
N PRO A 12 -4.33 20.84 23.80
CA PRO A 12 -5.32 21.39 22.87
C PRO A 12 -5.55 20.44 21.69
N VAL A 13 -6.73 19.82 21.64
CA VAL A 13 -7.15 18.93 20.55
C VAL A 13 -7.75 19.76 19.41
N ALA A 14 -7.10 19.75 18.24
CA ALA A 14 -7.58 20.46 17.07
C ALA A 14 -8.94 19.92 16.56
N PRO A 15 -9.83 20.77 16.01
CA PRO A 15 -11.15 20.35 15.53
C PRO A 15 -11.05 19.27 14.45
N ARG A 16 -11.72 18.13 14.67
CA ARG A 16 -11.84 17.10 13.64
C ARG A 16 -12.77 17.60 12.54
N ARG A 17 -12.20 17.86 11.37
CA ARG A 17 -12.94 18.16 10.14
C ARG A 17 -13.96 17.05 9.88
N SER A 18 -15.26 17.35 9.99
CA SER A 18 -16.31 16.39 9.70
C SER A 18 -16.19 15.91 8.26
N ARG A 19 -16.34 14.61 8.03
CA ARG A 19 -16.45 14.08 6.66
C ARG A 19 -17.81 14.54 6.13
N GLY A 20 -17.79 15.61 5.33
CA GLY A 20 -18.94 16.02 4.54
C GLY A 20 -19.42 14.85 3.69
N ASN A 21 -20.75 14.74 3.57
CA ASN A 21 -21.44 13.67 2.84
C ASN A 21 -20.90 13.57 1.41
N VAL A 22 -20.20 12.48 1.09
CA VAL A 22 -19.73 12.21 -0.28
C VAL A 22 -20.83 11.41 -0.98
N PRO A 23 -21.48 11.92 -2.04
CA PRO A 23 -22.52 11.17 -2.73
C PRO A 23 -21.93 9.89 -3.35
N ASN A 24 -22.56 8.76 -3.07
CA ASN A 24 -22.15 7.44 -3.50
C ASN A 24 -22.61 7.19 -4.95
N PRO A 25 -21.71 7.03 -5.95
CA PRO A 25 -22.09 6.72 -7.32
C PRO A 25 -22.36 5.22 -7.46
N MET A 26 -23.52 4.75 -6.99
CA MET A 26 -24.03 3.41 -7.30
C MET A 26 -25.18 3.51 -8.31
N SER A 27 -24.99 2.90 -9.49
CA SER A 27 -26.05 2.35 -10.36
C SER A 27 -25.40 1.66 -11.57
N GLN A 28 -25.25 0.34 -11.52
CA GLN A 28 -25.15 -0.49 -12.73
C GLN A 28 -26.56 -0.95 -13.10
N PRO A 29 -26.94 -0.96 -14.40
CA PRO A 29 -28.19 -1.60 -14.81
C PRO A 29 -28.01 -3.11 -14.88
N ALA A 30 -29.05 -3.84 -14.47
CA ALA A 30 -29.16 -5.28 -14.72
C ALA A 30 -29.45 -5.55 -16.21
N ILE A 31 -29.01 -6.72 -16.68
CA ILE A 31 -29.48 -7.34 -17.92
C ILE A 31 -29.65 -8.82 -17.67
N ASP A 32 -30.86 -9.30 -17.92
CA ASP A 32 -31.29 -10.67 -17.69
C ASP A 32 -30.75 -11.64 -18.75
N ASN A 33 -30.59 -12.91 -18.38
CA ASN A 33 -30.78 -14.05 -19.27
C ASN A 33 -31.02 -15.32 -18.44
N GLU A 34 -32.14 -15.99 -18.71
CA GLU A 34 -32.53 -17.28 -18.13
C GLU A 34 -32.08 -18.47 -19.03
N ALA A 35 -32.32 -19.71 -18.54
CA ALA A 35 -32.06 -21.02 -19.18
C ALA A 35 -30.56 -21.41 -19.33
N GLU A 36 -30.09 -22.65 -19.17
CA GLU A 36 -30.67 -23.98 -18.84
C GLU A 36 -29.49 -24.91 -18.37
N ASN A 37 -29.59 -26.12 -17.78
CA ASN A 37 -30.65 -27.02 -17.29
C ASN A 37 -30.02 -28.02 -16.26
N ALA A 38 -30.82 -28.95 -15.70
CA ALA A 38 -30.47 -30.21 -15.00
C ALA A 38 -29.56 -30.11 -13.73
N VAL A 39 -30.01 -30.34 -12.49
CA VAL A 39 -30.84 -31.41 -11.84
C VAL A 39 -30.10 -32.74 -11.58
N ALA A 40 -29.70 -32.93 -10.30
CA ALA A 40 -29.68 -34.18 -9.51
C ALA A 40 -29.12 -33.83 -8.11
N SER A 41 -29.90 -33.62 -7.03
CA SER A 41 -30.78 -34.55 -6.28
C SER A 41 -30.07 -35.74 -5.63
N HIS A 42 -29.68 -35.63 -4.35
CA HIS A 42 -30.22 -36.44 -3.23
C HIS A 42 -29.42 -36.30 -1.90
N GLN A 43 -30.16 -35.93 -0.85
CA GLN A 43 -30.04 -36.39 0.54
C GLN A 43 -31.28 -37.28 0.83
N PRO A 44 -31.44 -37.97 1.99
CA PRO A 44 -30.61 -38.04 3.20
C PRO A 44 -30.30 -39.50 3.65
N ASP A 45 -29.67 -39.72 4.80
CA ASP A 45 -30.32 -40.29 6.02
C ASP A 45 -29.32 -40.73 7.13
N GLU A 46 -29.84 -40.78 8.36
CA GLU A 46 -29.12 -41.14 9.60
C GLU A 46 -28.98 -42.67 9.80
N VAL A 47 -27.99 -43.09 10.60
CA VAL A 47 -28.20 -44.02 11.73
C VAL A 47 -27.02 -44.01 12.72
N ALA A 48 -27.33 -44.05 14.02
CA ALA A 48 -26.41 -44.49 15.09
C ALA A 48 -26.33 -46.06 15.08
N VAL A 49 -25.50 -46.81 15.82
CA VAL A 49 -24.97 -46.75 17.20
C VAL A 49 -23.80 -47.77 17.24
N GLU A 50 -22.71 -47.58 18.02
CA GLU A 50 -22.26 -48.59 19.00
C GLU A 50 -21.13 -48.12 19.94
N GLU A 51 -21.16 -48.66 21.15
CA GLU A 51 -20.35 -48.32 22.31
C GLU A 51 -19.59 -49.57 22.76
N ALA A 52 -18.26 -49.52 22.82
CA ALA A 52 -17.45 -50.54 23.49
C ALA A 52 -16.12 -49.95 24.02
N PRO A 53 -15.55 -50.48 25.13
CA PRO A 53 -14.80 -49.62 26.06
C PRO A 53 -13.31 -49.96 26.21
N ALA A 54 -12.66 -49.16 27.07
CA ALA A 54 -11.31 -49.33 27.66
C ALA A 54 -10.13 -49.01 26.71
N GLN A 55 -9.13 -48.20 27.06
CA GLN A 55 -8.50 -47.99 28.37
C GLN A 55 -7.94 -46.55 28.48
N VAL A 56 -7.88 -45.99 29.68
CA VAL A 56 -7.16 -44.74 29.95
C VAL A 56 -5.66 -45.03 30.11
N PRO A 57 -4.77 -44.59 29.20
CA PRO A 57 -3.35 -44.51 29.51
C PRO A 57 -3.15 -43.34 30.48
N ALA A 58 -2.41 -43.57 31.57
CA ALA A 58 -2.11 -42.53 32.54
C ALA A 58 -1.27 -41.42 31.88
N VAL A 59 -1.91 -40.29 31.56
CA VAL A 59 -1.23 -39.11 31.04
C VAL A 59 -0.35 -38.55 32.16
N GLN A 60 0.94 -38.88 32.10
CA GLN A 60 1.95 -38.20 32.89
C GLN A 60 1.87 -36.71 32.55
N VAL A 61 1.48 -35.89 33.52
CA VAL A 61 1.46 -34.44 33.36
C VAL A 61 2.91 -33.99 33.16
N PRO A 62 3.32 -33.50 31.97
CA PRO A 62 4.66 -32.98 31.80
C PRO A 62 4.84 -31.79 32.75
N PRO A 63 6.02 -31.60 33.35
CA PRO A 63 6.25 -30.51 34.28
C PRO A 63 5.87 -29.20 33.58
N ARG A 64 4.94 -28.45 34.20
CA ARG A 64 4.44 -27.20 33.65
C ARG A 64 5.63 -26.31 33.30
N SER A 65 5.86 -26.13 32.00
CA SER A 65 6.85 -25.20 31.47
C SER A 65 6.57 -23.84 32.08
N SER A 66 7.36 -23.45 33.07
CA SER A 66 7.28 -22.14 33.68
C SER A 66 7.65 -21.17 32.58
N LEU A 67 6.65 -20.42 32.09
CA LEU A 67 6.83 -19.44 31.03
C LEU A 67 7.98 -18.52 31.42
N ILE A 68 9.14 -18.71 30.78
CA ILE A 68 10.32 -17.90 31.01
C ILE A 68 9.97 -16.51 30.50
N LEU A 69 9.50 -15.66 31.42
CA LEU A 69 9.19 -14.28 31.15
C LEU A 69 10.46 -13.64 30.57
N PRO A 70 10.45 -13.17 29.29
CA PRO A 70 11.62 -12.56 28.70
C PRO A 70 12.12 -11.43 29.60
N SER A 71 13.44 -11.36 29.81
CA SER A 71 14.03 -10.40 30.73
C SER A 71 13.56 -8.97 30.41
N PRO A 72 13.51 -8.07 31.41
CA PRO A 72 13.08 -6.69 31.17
C PRO A 72 13.94 -5.98 30.10
N GLU A 73 15.19 -6.41 29.96
CA GLU A 73 16.14 -5.97 28.92
C GLU A 73 15.74 -6.50 27.54
N THR A 74 15.56 -7.82 27.37
CA THR A 74 15.10 -8.42 26.10
C THR A 74 13.72 -7.90 25.68
N ARG A 75 12.86 -7.51 26.62
CA ARG A 75 11.57 -6.85 26.32
C ARG A 75 11.78 -5.42 25.78
N ARG A 76 12.79 -4.67 26.25
CA ARG A 76 13.17 -3.36 25.70
C ARG A 76 13.78 -3.50 24.31
N GLU A 77 14.70 -4.44 24.12
CA GLU A 77 15.32 -4.73 22.80
C GLU A 77 14.28 -5.10 21.74
N ARG A 78 13.31 -5.94 22.08
CA ARG A 78 12.19 -6.26 21.17
C ARG A 78 11.31 -5.04 20.88
N ALA A 79 11.15 -4.12 21.83
CA ALA A 79 10.39 -2.90 21.62
C ALA A 79 11.13 -1.89 20.73
N THR A 80 12.46 -1.74 20.89
CA THR A 80 13.30 -0.89 20.04
C THR A 80 13.39 -1.46 18.63
N ASN A 81 13.66 -2.75 18.47
CA ASN A 81 13.73 -3.39 17.15
C ASN A 81 12.38 -3.29 16.41
N LYS A 82 11.25 -3.55 17.09
CA LYS A 82 9.91 -3.36 16.52
C LYS A 82 9.59 -1.90 16.18
N SER A 83 10.25 -0.93 16.81
CA SER A 83 10.15 0.48 16.44
C SER A 83 10.97 0.77 15.17
N LEU A 84 12.22 0.29 15.12
CA LEU A 84 13.12 0.43 13.97
C LEU A 84 12.56 -0.26 12.71
N GLU A 85 11.97 -1.45 12.83
CA GLU A 85 11.29 -2.15 11.74
C GLU A 85 10.15 -1.32 11.13
N ARG A 86 9.36 -0.63 11.97
CA ARG A 86 8.27 0.25 11.53
C ARG A 86 8.78 1.51 10.84
N GLU A 87 9.91 2.05 11.31
CA GLU A 87 10.57 3.19 10.70
C GLU A 87 11.19 2.82 9.34
N ALA A 88 11.95 1.74 9.28
CA ALA A 88 12.50 1.17 8.04
C ALA A 88 11.39 0.85 7.02
N SER A 89 10.25 0.32 7.47
CA SER A 89 9.08 0.07 6.60
C SER A 89 8.50 1.36 6.01
N ARG A 90 8.47 2.46 6.78
CA ARG A 90 8.04 3.78 6.29
C ARG A 90 9.03 4.37 5.29
N ILE A 91 10.33 4.32 5.60
CA ILE A 91 11.41 4.80 4.74
C ILE A 91 11.36 4.07 3.39
N ARG A 92 11.31 2.73 3.41
CA ARG A 92 11.22 1.91 2.18
C ARG A 92 10.00 2.24 1.32
N LEU A 93 8.85 2.56 1.93
CA LEU A 93 7.65 2.97 1.20
C LEU A 93 7.80 4.39 0.60
N GLN A 94 8.47 5.29 1.31
CA GLN A 94 8.80 6.63 0.81
C GLN A 94 9.81 6.56 -0.35
N GLU A 95 10.84 5.72 -0.25
CA GLU A 95 11.80 5.44 -1.32
C GLU A 95 11.12 4.83 -2.55
N LEU A 96 10.26 3.81 -2.37
CA LEU A 96 9.49 3.23 -3.47
C LEU A 96 8.65 4.29 -4.21
N LYS A 97 7.98 5.18 -3.46
CA LYS A 97 7.20 6.30 -4.01
C LYS A 97 8.10 7.30 -4.75
N GLN A 98 9.28 7.62 -4.21
CA GLN A 98 10.23 8.53 -4.83
C GLN A 98 10.85 7.92 -6.10
N ASN A 99 11.15 6.62 -6.09
CA ASN A 99 11.72 5.90 -7.22
C ASN A 99 10.72 5.83 -8.38
N LYS A 100 9.45 5.52 -8.14
CA LYS A 100 8.39 5.60 -9.17
C LYS A 100 8.23 7.02 -9.75
N ALA A 101 8.46 8.06 -8.93
CA ALA A 101 8.45 9.46 -9.37
C ALA A 101 9.72 9.89 -10.13
N ARG A 102 10.82 9.12 -10.05
CA ARG A 102 12.05 9.29 -10.84
C ARG A 102 12.03 8.47 -12.12
N GLU A 103 11.55 7.23 -12.07
CA GLU A 103 11.37 6.32 -13.23
C GLU A 103 10.42 6.90 -14.29
N SER A 104 9.42 7.67 -13.86
CA SER A 104 8.56 8.43 -14.79
C SER A 104 9.23 9.68 -15.41
N LYS A 105 10.49 9.99 -15.06
CA LYS A 105 11.22 11.20 -15.47
C LYS A 105 12.66 10.85 -15.87
N HIS A 106 12.82 10.32 -17.08
CA HIS A 106 14.13 10.13 -17.68
C HIS A 106 14.72 11.48 -18.12
N PHE A 107 15.95 11.76 -17.68
CA PHE A 107 16.70 12.95 -18.06
C PHE A 107 17.80 12.57 -19.03
N VAL A 108 17.88 13.28 -20.16
CA VAL A 108 18.92 13.12 -21.18
C VAL A 108 19.77 14.38 -21.20
N ASN A 109 21.09 14.25 -21.10
CA ASN A 109 22.02 15.35 -21.34
C ASN A 109 22.43 15.31 -22.82
N CYS A 110 22.08 16.36 -23.57
CA CYS A 110 22.34 16.46 -24.99
C CYS A 110 23.09 17.77 -25.28
N PRO A 111 24.35 17.72 -25.75
CA PRO A 111 25.03 18.90 -26.24
C PRO A 111 24.37 19.37 -27.55
N LEU A 112 24.10 20.67 -27.66
CA LEU A 112 23.53 21.29 -28.85
C LEU A 112 24.47 22.38 -29.37
N ASP A 113 24.62 22.45 -30.69
CA ASP A 113 25.33 23.54 -31.36
C ASP A 113 24.67 24.89 -31.05
N TYR A 114 25.48 25.96 -31.06
CA TYR A 114 25.04 27.31 -30.75
C TYR A 114 23.82 27.74 -31.58
N ASP A 115 23.82 27.50 -32.90
CA ASP A 115 22.72 27.90 -33.78
C ASP A 115 21.45 27.07 -33.56
N THR A 116 21.58 25.80 -33.17
CA THR A 116 20.44 24.95 -32.82
C THR A 116 19.84 25.38 -31.47
N LYS A 117 20.68 25.68 -30.48
CA LYS A 117 20.25 26.26 -29.20
C LYS A 117 19.56 27.60 -29.39
N LYS A 118 20.12 28.49 -30.22
CA LYS A 118 19.56 29.82 -30.53
C LYS A 118 18.21 29.75 -31.26
N ARG A 119 18.05 28.81 -32.21
CA ARG A 119 16.75 28.54 -32.86
C ARG A 119 15.71 28.02 -31.86
N LEU A 120 16.12 27.15 -30.95
CA LEU A 120 15.24 26.61 -29.90
C LEU A 120 14.83 27.68 -28.86
N GLU A 121 15.75 28.56 -28.45
CA GLU A 121 15.46 29.72 -27.59
C GLU A 121 14.49 30.70 -28.27
N ARG A 122 14.69 30.97 -29.57
CA ARG A 122 13.77 31.80 -30.36
C ARG A 122 12.37 31.18 -30.43
N ALA A 123 12.27 29.91 -30.81
CA ALA A 123 10.98 29.20 -30.90
C ALA A 123 10.28 29.10 -29.53
N ALA A 124 11.02 28.93 -28.44
CA ALA A 124 10.50 28.98 -27.08
C ALA A 124 9.90 30.35 -26.75
N SER A 125 10.57 31.44 -27.15
CA SER A 125 10.12 32.81 -26.90
C SER A 125 8.93 33.23 -27.78
N GLU A 126 8.90 32.80 -29.06
CA GLU A 126 7.82 33.15 -30.00
C GLU A 126 6.51 32.40 -29.73
N ASN A 127 6.56 31.28 -28.99
CA ASN A 127 5.38 30.46 -28.65
C ASN A 127 5.03 30.49 -27.15
N ASP A 128 5.76 31.26 -26.33
CA ASP A 128 5.66 31.26 -24.86
C ASP A 128 5.79 29.85 -24.21
N LEU A 129 6.57 28.97 -24.84
CA LEU A 129 6.77 27.59 -24.40
C LEU A 129 8.17 27.38 -23.81
N LYS A 130 8.28 26.46 -22.84
CA LYS A 130 9.61 26.01 -22.37
C LYS A 130 10.30 25.20 -23.46
N MET A 131 11.59 25.46 -23.69
CA MET A 131 12.45 24.72 -24.64
C MET A 131 12.31 23.19 -24.50
N THR A 132 12.15 22.68 -23.26
CA THR A 132 11.97 21.25 -22.97
C THR A 132 10.68 20.65 -23.55
N VAL A 133 9.62 21.44 -23.70
CA VAL A 133 8.35 21.00 -24.33
C VAL A 133 8.54 20.86 -25.83
N ILE A 134 9.23 21.82 -26.45
CA ILE A 134 9.55 21.80 -27.89
C ILE A 134 10.46 20.62 -28.21
N VAL A 135 11.53 20.39 -27.43
CA VAL A 135 12.43 19.24 -27.60
C VAL A 135 11.67 17.91 -27.42
N LYS A 136 10.78 17.80 -26.42
CA LYS A 136 9.95 16.60 -26.26
C LYS A 136 9.06 16.37 -27.49
N ALA A 137 8.36 17.39 -27.96
CA ALA A 137 7.48 17.28 -29.13
C ALA A 137 8.25 16.90 -30.40
N ALA A 138 9.45 17.48 -30.61
CA ALA A 138 10.32 17.14 -31.73
C ALA A 138 10.83 15.70 -31.68
N ILE A 139 11.21 15.19 -30.49
CA ILE A 139 11.59 13.78 -30.30
C ILE A 139 10.39 12.87 -30.49
N ASP A 140 9.25 13.16 -29.85
CA ASP A 140 8.01 12.38 -29.98
C ASP A 140 7.54 12.30 -31.45
N GLN A 141 7.72 13.37 -32.23
CA GLN A 141 7.46 13.38 -33.68
C GLN A 141 8.50 12.56 -34.45
N PHE A 142 9.79 12.79 -34.23
CA PHE A 142 10.87 12.05 -34.91
C PHE A 142 10.76 10.53 -34.70
N LEU A 143 10.42 10.09 -33.48
CA LEU A 143 10.23 8.67 -33.19
C LEU A 143 9.04 8.08 -33.95
N LYS A 144 7.87 8.75 -33.92
CA LYS A 144 6.68 8.32 -34.68
C LYS A 144 6.90 8.29 -36.19
N ASP A 145 7.52 9.33 -36.74
CA ASP A 145 7.77 9.46 -38.18
C ASP A 145 8.74 8.37 -38.70
N ASN A 146 9.56 7.78 -37.82
CA ASN A 146 10.47 6.68 -38.13
C ASN A 146 10.02 5.30 -37.59
N GLY A 147 8.86 5.21 -36.92
CA GLY A 147 8.29 3.97 -36.41
C GLY A 147 8.97 3.37 -35.16
N TYR A 148 9.59 4.21 -34.32
CA TYR A 148 10.20 3.82 -33.03
C TYR A 148 9.21 3.92 -31.84
#